data_AF-A0A1S2SZ90-F1
#
_entry.id   AF-A0A1S2SZ90-F1
#
_cell.length_a   1.000
_cell.length_b   1.000
_cell.length_c   1.000
_cell.angle_alpha   90.00
_cell.angle_beta   90.00
_cell.angle_gamma   90.00
#
_symmetry.space_group_name_H-M   'P 1'
#
loop_
_entity.id
_entity.type
_entity.pdbx_description
1 polymer ?
#
loop_
_entity_poly.entity_id
_entity_poly.type
_entity_poly.pdbx_seq_one_letter_code
_entity_poly.pdbx_strand_id
1 'polypeptide(L)'
;MKQQKWIKSASDGDYSESVLEAFRQDWQTKQSAQAFLRYAIMLRNRGRTLDRQEQQTLHELHQCASFKLLFKGLSKHQIRQLTNLVDELNSNTQSALGVPKHSRRLALSLRSQQTRWQTRLQSELAQAQSVAVVGNSPKLLESSQGAFIDSHDLVIRFNQFLPTDGRDISSSIGKKLDIWVMSPGFRGPIPAHARYILITGPDMIWWQQNWQHLAGANCPILGIPLASWQTSVARLDAPPSAGFACLDWLINDQRIANIRPSALGFGYNPTQQSRYHIQNDVHKATSRHNWRAEQEVIETWTKQSKLNRL
;
A
#
# COMPACT_ATOMS: atom_id res chain seq x y z
N MET A 1 -29.74 1.37 -5.96
CA MET A 1 -28.85 2.48 -5.51
C MET A 1 -28.28 3.18 -6.75
N LYS A 2 -28.29 4.52 -6.85
CA LYS A 2 -27.81 5.24 -8.07
C LYS A 2 -26.32 4.94 -8.31
N GLN A 3 -25.90 4.71 -9.57
CA GLN A 3 -24.52 4.32 -9.96
C GLN A 3 -23.42 5.17 -9.31
N GLN A 4 -23.65 6.48 -9.22
CA GLN A 4 -22.68 7.42 -8.65
C GLN A 4 -22.38 7.16 -7.16
N LYS A 5 -23.31 6.53 -6.41
CA LYS A 5 -23.16 6.34 -4.97
C LYS A 5 -22.11 5.28 -4.63
N TRP A 6 -22.13 4.09 -5.25
CA TRP A 6 -21.13 3.05 -4.94
C TRP A 6 -19.75 3.35 -5.55
N ILE A 7 -19.67 4.05 -6.69
CA ILE A 7 -18.38 4.55 -7.20
C ILE A 7 -17.75 5.48 -6.16
N LYS A 8 -18.56 6.39 -5.61
CA LYS A 8 -18.12 7.28 -4.54
C LYS A 8 -17.75 6.52 -3.27
N SER A 9 -18.56 5.55 -2.83
CA SER A 9 -18.25 4.71 -1.67
C SER A 9 -16.89 4.03 -1.82
N ALA A 10 -16.61 3.41 -2.97
CA ALA A 10 -15.32 2.79 -3.24
C ALA A 10 -14.15 3.80 -3.21
N SER A 11 -14.33 4.99 -3.78
CA SER A 11 -13.31 6.05 -3.70
C SER A 11 -13.10 6.57 -2.28
N ASP A 12 -14.15 6.54 -1.47
CA ASP A 12 -14.14 6.91 -0.05
C ASP A 12 -13.67 5.75 0.84
N GLY A 13 -13.24 4.61 0.27
CA GLY A 13 -12.61 3.50 0.99
C GLY A 13 -13.52 2.34 1.39
N ASP A 14 -14.80 2.33 1.00
CA ASP A 14 -15.70 1.21 1.27
C ASP A 14 -15.42 0.05 0.31
N TYR A 15 -14.74 -0.98 0.84
CA TYR A 15 -14.36 -2.19 0.12
C TYR A 15 -15.22 -3.39 0.52
N SER A 16 -16.45 -3.15 1.00
CA SER A 16 -17.38 -4.22 1.36
C SER A 16 -17.80 -5.08 0.15
N GLU A 17 -18.30 -6.29 0.43
CA GLU A 17 -18.89 -7.15 -0.61
C GLU A 17 -20.04 -6.46 -1.35
N SER A 18 -20.84 -5.67 -0.65
CA SER A 18 -21.99 -4.98 -1.23
C SER A 18 -21.59 -3.99 -2.33
N VAL A 19 -20.45 -3.30 -2.15
CA VAL A 19 -19.89 -2.40 -3.16
C VAL A 19 -19.36 -3.21 -4.34
N LEU A 20 -18.59 -4.28 -4.10
CA LEU A 20 -18.07 -5.13 -5.18
C LEU A 20 -19.22 -5.72 -6.03
N GLU A 21 -20.28 -6.21 -5.39
CA GLU A 21 -21.44 -6.77 -6.08
C GLU A 21 -22.17 -5.71 -6.91
N ALA A 22 -22.21 -4.44 -6.46
CA ALA A 22 -22.76 -3.36 -7.26
C ALA A 22 -21.95 -3.10 -8.55
N PHE A 23 -20.61 -3.20 -8.49
CA PHE A 23 -19.77 -3.14 -9.70
C PHE A 23 -20.02 -4.34 -10.63
N ARG A 24 -20.19 -5.55 -10.07
CA ARG A 24 -20.49 -6.75 -10.85
C ARG A 24 -21.83 -6.64 -11.57
N GLN A 25 -22.88 -6.21 -10.86
CA GLN A 25 -24.22 -5.99 -11.43
C GLN A 25 -24.21 -4.92 -12.53
N ASP A 26 -23.46 -3.82 -12.35
CA ASP A 26 -23.28 -2.79 -13.38
C ASP A 26 -22.65 -3.36 -14.66
N TRP A 27 -21.64 -4.23 -14.50
CA TRP A 27 -21.04 -4.94 -15.63
C TRP A 27 -22.02 -5.90 -16.30
N GLN A 28 -22.69 -6.76 -15.54
CA GLN A 28 -23.65 -7.74 -16.08
C GLN A 28 -24.82 -7.08 -16.81
N THR A 29 -25.31 -5.95 -16.29
CA THR A 29 -26.43 -5.21 -16.90
C THR A 29 -26.01 -4.48 -18.17
N LYS A 30 -24.85 -3.82 -18.16
CA LYS A 30 -24.42 -2.96 -19.29
C LYS A 30 -23.62 -3.70 -20.34
N GLN A 31 -23.00 -4.82 -19.98
CA GLN A 31 -22.11 -5.63 -20.82
C GLN A 31 -21.05 -4.79 -21.56
N SER A 32 -20.55 -3.74 -20.91
CA SER A 32 -19.61 -2.78 -21.51
C SER A 32 -18.18 -2.99 -21.01
N ALA A 33 -17.19 -2.72 -21.86
CA ALA A 33 -15.77 -2.77 -21.50
C ALA A 33 -15.44 -1.87 -20.31
N GLN A 34 -16.07 -0.70 -20.24
CA GLN A 34 -15.87 0.26 -19.16
C GLN A 34 -16.43 -0.22 -17.81
N ALA A 35 -17.58 -0.89 -17.81
CA ALA A 35 -18.15 -1.47 -16.59
C ALA A 35 -17.33 -2.69 -16.13
N PHE A 36 -16.95 -3.57 -17.05
CA PHE A 36 -16.05 -4.70 -16.76
C PHE A 36 -14.74 -4.25 -16.13
N LEU A 37 -14.04 -3.30 -16.75
CA LEU A 37 -12.75 -2.84 -16.24
C LEU A 37 -12.88 -2.22 -14.84
N ARG A 38 -13.97 -1.48 -14.57
CA ARG A 38 -14.24 -0.94 -13.24
C ARG A 38 -14.43 -2.05 -12.20
N TYR A 39 -15.19 -3.08 -12.54
CA TYR A 39 -15.35 -4.26 -11.69
C TYR A 39 -14.01 -4.97 -11.45
N ALA A 40 -13.24 -5.24 -12.51
CA ALA A 40 -11.96 -5.91 -12.41
C ALA A 40 -10.95 -5.14 -11.54
N ILE A 41 -10.92 -3.81 -11.66
CA ILE A 41 -10.10 -2.94 -10.80
C ILE A 41 -10.56 -2.99 -9.35
N MET A 42 -11.86 -2.96 -9.09
CA MET A 42 -12.39 -3.07 -7.73
C MET A 42 -12.00 -4.42 -7.10
N LEU A 43 -12.19 -5.51 -7.85
CA LEU A 43 -11.81 -6.86 -7.42
C LEU A 43 -10.32 -6.92 -7.07
N ARG A 44 -9.48 -6.39 -7.96
CA ARG A 44 -8.03 -6.31 -7.79
C ARG A 44 -7.64 -5.44 -6.59
N ASN A 45 -8.29 -4.31 -6.37
CA ASN A 45 -8.02 -3.43 -5.23
C ASN A 45 -8.34 -4.10 -3.88
N ARG A 46 -9.22 -5.10 -3.88
CA ARG A 46 -9.46 -5.97 -2.72
C ARG A 46 -8.45 -7.11 -2.59
N GLY A 47 -7.46 -7.18 -3.48
CA GLY A 47 -6.47 -8.25 -3.55
C GLY A 47 -7.03 -9.57 -4.10
N ARG A 48 -8.20 -9.57 -4.75
CA ARG A 48 -8.78 -10.76 -5.37
C ARG A 48 -8.36 -10.88 -6.84
N THR A 49 -8.28 -12.11 -7.31
CA THR A 49 -7.99 -12.45 -8.70
C THR A 49 -9.28 -12.60 -9.50
N LEU A 50 -9.23 -12.28 -10.80
CA LEU A 50 -10.30 -12.59 -11.74
C LEU A 50 -10.46 -14.12 -11.90
N ASP A 51 -11.69 -14.60 -12.07
CA ASP A 51 -11.94 -15.99 -12.46
C ASP A 51 -11.55 -16.25 -13.94
N ARG A 52 -11.70 -17.49 -14.40
CA ARG A 52 -11.31 -17.88 -15.76
C ARG A 52 -12.08 -17.13 -16.86
N GLN A 53 -13.38 -16.89 -16.68
CA GLN A 53 -14.23 -16.22 -17.67
C GLN A 53 -13.92 -14.71 -17.69
N GLU A 54 -13.71 -14.13 -16.51
CA GLU A 54 -13.28 -12.74 -16.34
C GLU A 54 -11.89 -12.50 -16.94
N GLN A 55 -10.94 -13.42 -16.73
CA GLN A 55 -9.62 -13.36 -17.36
C GLN A 55 -9.71 -13.43 -18.89
N GLN A 56 -10.55 -14.32 -19.44
CA GLN A 56 -10.78 -14.39 -20.87
C GLN A 56 -11.34 -13.07 -21.41
N THR A 57 -12.35 -12.50 -20.75
CA THR A 57 -12.92 -11.19 -21.10
C THR A 57 -11.85 -10.10 -21.10
N LEU A 58 -10.95 -10.10 -20.11
CA LEU A 58 -9.84 -9.16 -20.04
C LEU A 58 -8.86 -9.32 -21.21
N HIS A 59 -8.51 -10.55 -21.57
CA HIS A 59 -7.63 -10.84 -22.69
C HIS A 59 -8.24 -10.44 -24.04
N GLU A 60 -9.53 -10.72 -24.26
CA GLU A 60 -10.25 -10.29 -25.47
C GLU A 60 -10.26 -8.77 -25.62
N LEU A 61 -10.48 -8.04 -24.51
CA LEU A 61 -10.37 -6.58 -24.52
C LEU A 61 -8.94 -6.12 -24.78
N HIS A 62 -7.93 -6.76 -24.20
CA HIS A 62 -6.53 -6.38 -24.39
C HIS A 62 -6.03 -6.61 -25.82
N GLN A 63 -6.54 -7.64 -26.51
CA GLN A 63 -6.23 -7.90 -27.92
C GLN A 63 -6.90 -6.91 -28.89
N CYS A 64 -7.91 -6.16 -28.44
CA CYS A 64 -8.52 -5.12 -29.26
C CYS A 64 -7.54 -3.96 -29.50
N ALA A 65 -7.45 -3.50 -30.75
CA ALA A 65 -6.71 -2.28 -31.09
C ALA A 65 -7.17 -1.08 -30.25
N SER A 66 -6.25 -0.22 -29.81
CA SER A 66 -6.57 0.87 -28.87
C SER A 66 -7.65 1.81 -29.37
N PHE A 67 -7.73 2.09 -30.68
CA PHE A 67 -8.80 2.90 -31.25
C PHE A 67 -10.19 2.24 -31.07
N LYS A 68 -10.30 0.92 -31.23
CA LYS A 68 -11.54 0.17 -30.97
C LYS A 68 -11.94 0.27 -29.51
N LEU A 69 -10.98 0.26 -28.59
CA LEU A 69 -11.26 0.44 -27.16
C LEU A 69 -11.76 1.85 -26.81
N LEU A 70 -11.27 2.88 -27.49
CA LEU A 70 -11.82 4.24 -27.37
C LEU A 70 -13.29 4.28 -27.82
N PHE A 71 -13.62 3.64 -28.95
CA PHE A 71 -15.01 3.51 -29.40
C PHE A 71 -15.88 2.66 -28.45
N LYS A 72 -15.28 1.73 -27.70
CA LYS A 72 -15.94 1.01 -26.59
C LYS A 72 -16.04 1.84 -25.29
N GLY A 73 -15.74 3.13 -25.32
CA GLY A 73 -15.90 4.05 -24.20
C GLY A 73 -14.77 4.01 -23.17
N LEU A 74 -13.65 3.36 -23.45
CA LEU A 74 -12.47 3.42 -22.57
C LEU A 74 -11.66 4.68 -22.86
N SER A 75 -11.29 5.41 -21.82
CA SER A 75 -10.30 6.49 -21.92
C SER A 75 -8.88 5.95 -22.13
N LYS A 76 -7.94 6.81 -22.57
CA LYS A 76 -6.50 6.45 -22.66
C LYS A 76 -5.93 5.97 -21.32
N HIS A 77 -6.42 6.52 -20.20
CA HIS A 77 -6.01 6.07 -18.86
C HIS A 77 -6.51 4.66 -18.57
N GLN A 78 -7.78 4.38 -18.89
CA GLN A 78 -8.37 3.05 -18.72
C GLN A 78 -7.73 1.99 -19.61
N ILE A 79 -7.35 2.33 -20.84
CA ILE A 79 -6.60 1.42 -21.71
C ILE A 79 -5.24 1.05 -21.06
N ARG A 80 -4.55 2.02 -20.45
CA ARG A 80 -3.32 1.73 -19.69
C ARG A 80 -3.56 0.85 -18.47
N GLN A 81 -4.64 1.09 -17.72
CA GLN A 81 -5.04 0.25 -16.59
C GLN A 81 -5.33 -1.19 -17.02
N LEU A 82 -6.04 -1.37 -18.15
CA LEU A 82 -6.28 -2.67 -18.77
C LEU A 82 -4.97 -3.40 -19.08
N THR A 83 -4.02 -2.72 -19.73
CA THR A 83 -2.69 -3.30 -20.02
C THR A 83 -1.93 -3.66 -18.75
N ASN A 84 -1.91 -2.79 -17.73
CA ASN A 84 -1.23 -3.08 -16.47
C ASN A 84 -1.85 -4.28 -15.75
N LEU A 85 -3.18 -4.43 -15.80
CA LEU A 85 -3.87 -5.56 -15.17
C LEU A 85 -3.53 -6.88 -15.88
N VAL A 86 -3.43 -6.87 -17.21
CA VAL A 86 -2.99 -8.06 -17.97
C VAL A 86 -1.53 -8.38 -17.69
N ASP A 87 -0.66 -7.38 -17.63
CA ASP A 87 0.76 -7.57 -17.29
C ASP A 87 0.90 -8.17 -15.87
N GLU A 88 0.14 -7.67 -14.89
CA GLU A 88 0.11 -8.17 -13.51
C GLU A 88 -0.35 -9.63 -13.44
N LEU A 89 -1.47 -9.97 -14.07
CA LEU A 89 -2.02 -11.34 -14.08
C LEU A 89 -1.05 -12.35 -14.70
N ASN A 90 -0.34 -11.95 -15.75
CA ASN A 90 0.65 -12.79 -16.41
C ASN A 90 2.04 -12.73 -15.74
N SER A 91 2.20 -11.96 -14.66
CA SER A 91 3.51 -11.67 -14.06
C SER A 91 4.56 -11.23 -15.11
N ASN A 92 4.13 -10.47 -16.11
CA ASN A 92 4.95 -10.09 -17.25
C ASN A 92 5.94 -8.97 -16.89
N THR A 93 7.09 -9.36 -16.35
CA THR A 93 8.17 -8.44 -15.96
C THR A 93 8.86 -7.74 -17.14
N GLN A 94 8.59 -8.17 -18.37
CA GLN A 94 9.19 -7.63 -19.59
C GLN A 94 8.32 -6.59 -20.30
N SER A 95 7.07 -6.40 -19.85
CA SER A 95 6.18 -5.36 -20.34
C SER A 95 6.07 -4.21 -19.35
N ALA A 96 5.90 -3.01 -19.88
CA ALA A 96 5.49 -1.80 -19.14
C ALA A 96 4.65 -0.90 -20.05
N LEU A 97 3.87 -1.49 -20.97
CA LEU A 97 3.15 -0.74 -21.99
C LEU A 97 2.05 0.15 -21.39
N GLY A 98 1.42 -0.30 -20.29
CA GLY A 98 0.46 0.48 -19.50
C GLY A 98 1.10 1.57 -18.61
N VAL A 99 2.43 1.64 -18.54
CA VAL A 99 3.16 2.68 -17.80
C VAL A 99 3.50 3.86 -18.75
N PRO A 100 3.40 5.12 -18.29
CA PRO A 100 3.85 6.28 -19.08
C PRO A 100 5.29 6.13 -19.57
N LYS A 101 5.56 6.54 -20.82
CA LYS A 101 6.84 6.31 -21.52
C LYS A 101 8.07 6.68 -20.68
N HIS A 102 8.03 7.83 -20.00
CA HIS A 102 9.12 8.34 -19.17
C HIS A 102 9.39 7.51 -17.91
N SER A 103 8.46 6.64 -17.48
CA SER A 103 8.55 5.79 -16.29
C SER A 103 8.78 4.31 -16.62
N ARG A 104 8.75 3.92 -17.91
CA ARG A 104 8.81 2.50 -18.32
C ARG A 104 10.09 1.80 -17.90
N ARG A 105 11.25 2.46 -18.06
CA ARG A 105 12.55 1.88 -17.68
C ARG A 105 12.61 1.55 -16.18
N LEU A 106 12.15 2.48 -15.36
CA LEU A 106 12.05 2.27 -13.91
C LEU A 106 11.10 1.11 -13.61
N ALA A 107 9.89 1.11 -14.17
CA ALA A 107 8.90 0.05 -13.93
C ALA A 107 9.42 -1.35 -14.30
N LEU A 108 10.06 -1.51 -15.47
CA LEU A 108 10.68 -2.77 -15.87
C LEU A 108 11.75 -3.22 -14.88
N SER A 109 12.64 -2.30 -14.49
CA SER A 109 13.69 -2.59 -13.50
C SER A 109 13.12 -2.97 -12.14
N LEU A 110 12.02 -2.34 -11.70
CA LEU A 110 11.38 -2.67 -10.43
C LEU A 110 10.74 -4.05 -10.48
N ARG A 111 9.98 -4.35 -11.55
CA ARG A 111 9.28 -5.62 -11.76
C ARG A 111 10.25 -6.79 -11.81
N SER A 112 11.35 -6.67 -12.55
CA SER A 112 12.32 -7.77 -12.72
C SER A 112 13.10 -8.10 -11.43
N GLN A 113 13.17 -7.18 -10.46
CA GLN A 113 13.95 -7.36 -9.24
C GLN A 113 13.12 -7.75 -8.01
N GLN A 114 11.78 -7.72 -8.09
CA GLN A 114 10.90 -7.92 -6.93
C GLN A 114 11.22 -9.21 -6.17
N THR A 115 11.29 -10.36 -6.84
CA THR A 115 11.55 -11.65 -6.18
C THR A 115 12.86 -11.65 -5.41
N ARG A 116 13.96 -11.22 -6.05
CA ARG A 116 15.29 -11.16 -5.42
C ARG A 116 15.29 -10.24 -4.20
N TRP A 117 14.69 -9.06 -4.32
CA TRP A 117 14.65 -8.10 -3.23
C TRP A 117 13.74 -8.57 -2.09
N GLN A 118 12.60 -9.19 -2.40
CA GLN A 118 11.68 -9.74 -1.40
C GLN A 118 12.35 -10.85 -0.60
N THR A 119 13.00 -11.81 -1.27
CA THR A 119 13.75 -12.90 -0.60
C THR A 119 14.82 -12.34 0.33
N ARG A 120 15.59 -11.35 -0.13
CA ARG A 120 16.62 -10.72 0.70
C ARG A 120 16.03 -10.03 1.93
N LEU A 121 15.03 -9.17 1.74
CA LEU A 121 14.39 -8.45 2.85
C LEU A 121 13.75 -9.41 3.85
N GLN A 122 13.07 -10.46 3.37
CA GLN A 122 12.47 -11.48 4.23
C GLN A 122 13.54 -12.25 5.02
N SER A 123 14.68 -12.57 4.41
CA SER A 123 15.79 -13.21 5.11
C SER A 123 16.35 -12.30 6.21
N GLU A 124 16.55 -11.01 5.93
CA GLU A 124 17.05 -10.04 6.93
C GLU A 124 16.04 -9.85 8.07
N LEU A 125 14.75 -9.78 7.76
CA LEU A 125 13.67 -9.71 8.76
C LEU A 125 13.63 -10.98 9.62
N ALA A 126 13.72 -12.17 9.02
CA ALA A 126 13.68 -13.45 9.74
C ALA A 126 14.90 -13.66 10.67
N GLN A 127 16.01 -12.97 10.40
CA GLN A 127 17.23 -13.01 11.21
C GLN A 127 17.28 -11.91 12.29
N ALA A 128 16.46 -10.87 12.18
CA ALA A 128 16.41 -9.79 13.16
C ALA A 128 15.80 -10.31 14.48
N GLN A 129 16.45 -10.01 15.60
CA GLN A 129 15.93 -10.32 16.93
C GLN A 129 14.89 -9.28 17.37
N SER A 130 15.00 -8.06 16.85
CA SER A 130 14.15 -6.94 17.22
C SER A 130 13.83 -6.02 16.04
N VAL A 131 12.56 -5.66 15.89
CA VAL A 131 12.09 -4.73 14.85
C VAL A 131 11.22 -3.65 15.49
N ALA A 132 11.62 -2.38 15.34
CA ALA A 132 10.79 -1.25 15.73
C ALA A 132 10.01 -0.72 14.52
N VAL A 133 8.72 -0.53 14.69
CA VAL A 133 7.81 0.08 13.71
C VAL A 133 7.33 1.38 14.30
N VAL A 134 7.77 2.50 13.72
CA VAL A 134 7.55 3.84 14.28
C VAL A 134 6.54 4.59 13.42
N GLY A 135 5.32 4.72 13.91
CA GLY A 135 4.26 5.52 13.32
C GLY A 135 4.53 7.03 13.43
N ASN A 136 3.63 7.83 12.88
CA ASN A 136 3.79 9.30 12.79
C ASN A 136 2.93 10.06 13.81
N SER A 137 2.47 9.40 14.89
CA SER A 137 1.62 10.04 15.91
C SER A 137 2.41 11.06 16.74
N PRO A 138 1.88 12.27 16.97
CA PRO A 138 2.58 13.30 17.76
C PRO A 138 2.77 12.93 19.23
N LYS A 139 2.05 11.93 19.75
CA LYS A 139 2.29 11.40 21.10
C LYS A 139 3.74 10.95 21.33
N LEU A 140 4.44 10.58 20.26
CA LEU A 140 5.86 10.24 20.36
C LEU A 140 6.72 11.41 20.86
N LEU A 141 6.33 12.67 20.58
CA LEU A 141 7.07 13.87 21.01
C LEU A 141 7.03 14.08 22.53
N GLU A 142 6.05 13.50 23.20
CA GLU A 142 5.91 13.54 24.66
C GLU A 142 6.75 12.43 25.33
N SER A 143 7.44 11.61 24.54
CA SER A 143 8.22 10.47 24.99
C SER A 143 9.71 10.64 24.70
N SER A 144 10.56 9.93 25.46
CA SER A 144 12.01 9.85 25.25
C SER A 144 12.42 8.47 24.71
N GLN A 145 11.68 7.96 23.73
CA GLN A 145 11.84 6.61 23.19
C GLN A 145 12.95 6.49 22.15
N GLY A 146 13.66 7.56 21.80
CA GLY A 146 14.60 7.55 20.67
C GLY A 146 15.73 6.54 20.81
N ALA A 147 16.35 6.46 21.99
CA ALA A 147 17.40 5.48 22.27
C ALA A 147 16.89 4.02 22.23
N PHE A 148 15.66 3.80 22.70
CA PHE A 148 15.00 2.49 22.62
C PHE A 148 14.67 2.09 21.17
N ILE A 149 14.20 3.04 20.36
CA ILE A 149 13.95 2.80 18.93
C ILE A 149 15.26 2.43 18.21
N ASP A 150 16.32 3.20 18.45
CA ASP A 150 17.60 3.01 17.77
C ASP A 150 18.34 1.74 18.20
N SER A 151 17.99 1.14 19.35
CA SER A 151 18.57 -0.12 19.81
C SER A 151 18.02 -1.38 19.11
N HIS A 152 16.94 -1.27 18.32
CA HIS A 152 16.41 -2.41 17.56
C HIS A 152 17.31 -2.74 16.37
N ASP A 153 17.33 -4.01 15.93
CA ASP A 153 18.13 -4.44 14.77
C ASP A 153 17.67 -3.75 13.48
N LEU A 154 16.35 -3.61 13.31
CA LEU A 154 15.73 -2.93 12.18
C LEU A 154 14.70 -1.89 12.65
N VAL A 155 14.72 -0.71 12.03
CA VAL A 155 13.74 0.37 12.26
C VAL A 155 12.98 0.70 11.00
N ILE A 156 11.65 0.71 11.11
CA ILE A 156 10.70 0.98 10.03
C ILE A 156 9.99 2.30 10.28
N ARG A 157 9.94 3.17 9.26
CA ARG A 157 9.27 4.50 9.33
C ARG A 157 8.42 4.79 8.10
N PHE A 158 7.49 5.74 8.21
CA PHE A 158 6.45 5.95 7.19
C PHE A 158 6.46 7.34 6.57
N ASN A 159 6.38 7.41 5.23
CA ASN A 159 6.22 8.64 4.46
C ASN A 159 7.17 9.74 4.97
N GLN A 160 6.65 10.92 5.26
CA GLN A 160 7.39 11.97 5.95
C GLN A 160 7.25 11.79 7.47
N PHE A 161 8.32 11.33 8.11
CA PHE A 161 8.37 11.11 9.57
C PHE A 161 9.17 12.20 10.31
N LEU A 162 10.03 12.95 9.60
CA LEU A 162 10.76 14.09 10.16
C LEU A 162 9.96 15.39 9.99
N PRO A 163 10.01 16.31 10.96
CA PRO A 163 9.45 17.65 10.83
C PRO A 163 10.09 18.43 9.67
N THR A 164 9.30 19.26 9.00
CA THR A 164 9.78 20.10 7.88
C THR A 164 10.40 21.41 8.33
N ASP A 165 10.19 21.80 9.59
CA ASP A 165 10.80 22.98 10.22
C ASP A 165 12.24 22.72 10.70
N GLY A 166 12.75 21.49 10.52
CA GLY A 166 14.13 21.12 10.86
C GLY A 166 14.40 20.87 12.35
N ARG A 167 13.37 20.89 13.22
CA ARG A 167 13.55 20.62 14.65
C ARG A 167 14.09 19.21 14.89
N ASP A 168 15.08 19.09 15.78
CA ASP A 168 15.58 17.78 16.20
C ASP A 168 14.59 17.15 17.19
N ILE A 169 14.05 16.00 16.80
CA ILE A 169 13.15 15.17 17.63
C ILE A 169 13.73 13.77 17.86
N SER A 170 15.04 13.61 17.65
CA SER A 170 15.72 12.31 17.76
C SER A 170 15.69 11.73 19.17
N SER A 171 15.59 12.56 20.22
CA SER A 171 15.36 12.06 21.58
C SER A 171 14.04 11.31 21.73
N SER A 172 13.02 11.70 20.96
CA SER A 172 11.69 11.10 20.97
C SER A 172 11.57 9.93 20.00
N ILE A 173 12.08 10.07 18.78
CA ILE A 173 11.82 9.10 17.71
C ILE A 173 13.07 8.36 17.23
N GLY A 174 14.27 8.68 17.69
CA GLY A 174 15.53 8.08 17.23
C GLY A 174 15.99 8.61 15.87
N LYS A 175 17.15 8.14 15.40
CA LYS A 175 17.75 8.50 14.10
C LYS A 175 17.82 7.31 13.13
N LYS A 176 17.77 6.08 13.63
CA LYS A 176 17.91 4.87 12.82
C LYS A 176 16.74 4.72 11.85
N LEU A 177 17.07 4.32 10.63
CA LEU A 177 16.13 3.99 9.56
C LEU A 177 16.72 2.89 8.70
N ASP A 178 16.04 1.76 8.62
CA ASP A 178 16.41 0.65 7.74
C ASP A 178 15.40 0.50 6.61
N ILE A 179 14.11 0.51 6.94
CA ILE A 179 13.03 0.31 5.98
C ILE A 179 12.14 1.54 5.97
N TRP A 180 12.04 2.17 4.82
CA TRP A 180 11.15 3.30 4.61
C TRP A 180 9.88 2.85 3.89
N VAL A 181 8.73 2.99 4.53
CA VAL A 181 7.44 2.60 3.99
C VAL A 181 6.72 3.83 3.44
N MET A 182 6.25 3.78 2.20
CA MET A 182 5.51 4.88 1.59
C MET A 182 4.17 4.44 1.03
N SER A 183 3.19 5.34 1.11
CA SER A 183 1.96 5.21 0.35
C SER A 183 2.22 5.53 -1.13
N PRO A 184 1.45 4.95 -2.08
CA PRO A 184 1.71 5.16 -3.52
C PRO A 184 1.61 6.61 -3.99
N GLY A 185 0.81 7.40 -3.28
CA GLY A 185 0.59 8.82 -3.56
C GLY A 185 1.64 9.74 -2.94
N PHE A 186 2.52 9.25 -2.06
CA PHE A 186 3.55 10.07 -1.44
C PHE A 186 4.58 10.56 -2.47
N ARG A 187 5.00 11.81 -2.33
CA ARG A 187 5.92 12.52 -3.26
C ARG A 187 7.02 13.32 -2.54
N GLY A 188 7.18 13.14 -1.23
CA GLY A 188 8.23 13.79 -0.48
C GLY A 188 9.63 13.21 -0.78
N PRO A 189 10.67 13.78 -0.16
CA PRO A 189 12.04 13.34 -0.39
C PRO A 189 12.26 11.91 0.08
N ILE A 190 13.15 11.19 -0.61
CA ILE A 190 13.62 9.88 -0.16
C ILE A 190 14.56 10.12 1.04
N PRO A 191 14.31 9.51 2.19
CA PRO A 191 15.21 9.63 3.34
C PRO A 191 16.61 9.12 2.99
N ALA A 192 17.64 9.81 3.47
CA ALA A 192 19.00 9.31 3.41
C ALA A 192 19.12 7.99 4.18
N HIS A 193 20.01 7.10 3.74
CA HIS A 193 20.35 5.85 4.41
C HIS A 193 19.25 4.77 4.49
N ALA A 194 18.08 4.97 3.89
CA ALA A 194 17.09 3.89 3.78
C ALA A 194 17.69 2.70 3.02
N ARG A 195 17.75 1.52 3.67
CA ARG A 195 18.24 0.27 3.07
C ARG A 195 17.19 -0.37 2.16
N TYR A 196 15.91 -0.10 2.41
CA TYR A 196 14.78 -0.57 1.63
C TYR A 196 13.69 0.50 1.54
N ILE A 197 13.00 0.54 0.39
CA ILE A 197 11.74 1.25 0.23
C ILE A 197 10.63 0.22 0.06
N LEU A 198 9.60 0.29 0.90
CA LEU A 198 8.42 -0.55 0.82
C LEU A 198 7.21 0.29 0.43
N ILE A 199 6.48 -0.14 -0.58
CA ILE A 199 5.32 0.57 -1.11
C ILE A 199 4.07 -0.21 -0.73
N THR A 200 3.14 0.46 -0.04
CA THR A 200 1.85 -0.12 0.34
C THR A 200 0.83 -0.02 -0.78
N GLY A 201 -0.27 -0.76 -0.67
CA GLY A 201 -1.30 -0.84 -1.71
C GLY A 201 -1.40 -2.27 -2.29
N PRO A 202 -2.44 -2.53 -3.09
CA PRO A 202 -2.51 -3.78 -3.83
C PRO A 202 -1.40 -3.70 -4.88
N ASP A 203 -0.41 -4.59 -4.83
CA ASP A 203 0.78 -4.71 -5.69
C ASP A 203 1.09 -3.49 -6.60
N MET A 204 1.50 -2.39 -5.97
CA MET A 204 1.54 -1.10 -6.67
C MET A 204 2.67 -1.00 -7.71
N ILE A 205 3.59 -1.96 -7.74
CA ILE A 205 4.67 -2.05 -8.73
C ILE A 205 4.12 -2.20 -10.15
N TRP A 206 2.94 -2.81 -10.31
CA TRP A 206 2.28 -2.94 -11.61
C TRP A 206 1.48 -1.71 -12.02
N TRP A 207 0.95 -0.97 -11.04
CA TRP A 207 -0.08 0.03 -11.28
C TRP A 207 0.43 1.44 -11.44
N GLN A 208 1.70 1.67 -11.14
CA GLN A 208 2.11 3.02 -10.86
C GLN A 208 2.39 3.88 -12.10
N GLN A 209 1.98 5.16 -12.02
CA GLN A 209 1.96 6.07 -13.16
C GLN A 209 2.88 7.30 -12.99
N ASN A 210 3.57 7.50 -11.86
CA ASN A 210 4.46 8.65 -11.64
C ASN A 210 5.42 8.54 -10.42
N TRP A 211 6.36 7.59 -10.40
CA TRP A 211 7.41 7.45 -9.35
C TRP A 211 8.78 7.89 -9.87
N GLN A 212 8.81 8.89 -10.76
CA GLN A 212 10.09 9.38 -11.27
C GLN A 212 11.02 9.89 -10.17
N HIS A 213 10.47 10.43 -9.08
CA HIS A 213 11.24 10.83 -7.90
C HIS A 213 11.99 9.66 -7.24
N LEU A 214 11.55 8.42 -7.44
CA LEU A 214 12.23 7.21 -6.96
C LEU A 214 13.36 6.73 -7.87
N ALA A 215 13.53 7.33 -9.07
CA ALA A 215 14.58 6.91 -10.00
C ALA A 215 16.00 7.11 -9.44
N GLY A 216 16.18 8.01 -8.48
CA GLY A 216 17.45 8.24 -7.77
C GLY A 216 17.64 7.40 -6.50
N ALA A 217 16.71 6.49 -6.18
CA ALA A 217 16.87 5.62 -5.02
C ALA A 217 18.03 4.64 -5.26
N ASN A 218 19.00 4.60 -4.34
CA ASN A 218 20.13 3.68 -4.39
C ASN A 218 19.89 2.38 -3.59
N CYS A 219 18.63 2.04 -3.36
CA CYS A 219 18.23 0.89 -2.58
C CYS A 219 17.05 0.13 -3.21
N PRO A 220 16.84 -1.15 -2.85
CA PRO A 220 15.69 -1.93 -3.29
C PRO A 220 14.35 -1.25 -3.02
N ILE A 221 13.43 -1.31 -3.99
CA ILE A 221 12.06 -0.80 -3.89
C ILE A 221 11.09 -1.96 -4.10
N LEU A 222 10.26 -2.24 -3.10
CA LEU A 222 9.39 -3.41 -3.07
C LEU A 222 7.93 -3.01 -2.87
N GLY A 223 7.00 -3.79 -3.41
CA GLY A 223 5.61 -3.77 -2.97
C GLY A 223 5.39 -4.64 -1.73
N ILE A 224 4.43 -4.26 -0.88
CA ILE A 224 3.86 -5.22 0.09
C ILE A 224 3.26 -6.39 -0.70
N PRO A 225 3.49 -7.66 -0.27
CA PRO A 225 2.89 -8.81 -0.94
C PRO A 225 1.37 -8.69 -1.06
N LEU A 226 0.83 -9.03 -2.24
CA LEU A 226 -0.61 -8.90 -2.52
C LEU A 226 -1.48 -9.69 -1.52
N ALA A 227 -1.02 -10.86 -1.09
CA ALA A 227 -1.73 -11.69 -0.12
C ALA A 227 -1.88 -11.01 1.25
N SER A 228 -0.86 -10.27 1.68
CA SER A 228 -0.93 -9.47 2.92
C SER A 228 -1.91 -8.32 2.78
N TRP A 229 -1.88 -7.61 1.63
CA TRP A 229 -2.89 -6.58 1.33
C TRP A 229 -4.31 -7.13 1.33
N GLN A 230 -4.54 -8.27 0.67
CA GLN A 230 -5.84 -8.94 0.62
C GLN A 230 -6.36 -9.28 2.02
N THR A 231 -5.48 -9.84 2.86
CA THR A 231 -5.80 -10.21 4.24
C THR A 231 -6.20 -8.98 5.06
N SER A 232 -5.45 -7.88 4.93
CA SER A 232 -5.78 -6.61 5.56
C SER A 232 -7.15 -6.07 5.10
N VAL A 233 -7.40 -6.01 3.78
CA VAL A 233 -8.69 -5.52 3.26
C VAL A 233 -9.86 -6.37 3.76
N ALA A 234 -9.72 -7.69 3.76
CA ALA A 234 -10.76 -8.59 4.24
C ALA A 234 -11.08 -8.42 5.73
N ARG A 235 -10.12 -7.97 6.53
CA ARG A 235 -10.31 -7.69 7.97
C ARG A 235 -10.94 -6.32 8.22
N LEU A 236 -10.69 -5.34 7.34
CA LEU A 236 -11.04 -3.94 7.58
C LEU A 236 -12.26 -3.46 6.78
N ASP A 237 -12.65 -4.21 5.73
CA ASP A 237 -13.55 -3.77 4.66
C ASP A 237 -13.17 -2.41 4.06
N ALA A 238 -11.87 -2.09 4.11
CA ALA A 238 -11.29 -0.84 3.63
C ALA A 238 -9.81 -1.05 3.25
N PRO A 239 -9.23 -0.18 2.41
CA PRO A 239 -7.79 -0.12 2.23
C PRO A 239 -7.10 0.08 3.60
N PRO A 240 -6.10 -0.74 3.98
CA PRO A 240 -5.33 -0.47 5.19
C PRO A 240 -4.46 0.78 5.05
N SER A 241 -4.23 1.48 6.16
CA SER A 241 -3.19 2.49 6.28
C SER A 241 -1.81 1.88 6.05
N ALA A 242 -0.82 2.71 5.70
CA ALA A 242 0.54 2.20 5.45
C ALA A 242 1.13 1.53 6.71
N GLY A 243 0.84 2.11 7.89
CA GLY A 243 1.24 1.55 9.17
C GLY A 243 0.60 0.18 9.42
N PHE A 244 -0.72 0.09 9.27
CA PHE A 244 -1.42 -1.18 9.47
C PHE A 244 -0.98 -2.25 8.49
N ALA A 245 -0.89 -1.94 7.19
CA ALA A 245 -0.47 -2.89 6.16
C ALA A 245 0.93 -3.46 6.45
N CYS A 246 1.84 -2.63 6.95
CA CYS A 246 3.18 -3.07 7.34
C CYS A 246 3.15 -3.98 8.58
N LEU A 247 2.40 -3.61 9.63
CA LEU A 247 2.25 -4.46 10.82
C LEU A 247 1.59 -5.80 10.49
N ASP A 248 0.52 -5.77 9.69
CA ASP A 248 -0.21 -6.96 9.24
C ASP A 248 0.71 -7.92 8.49
N TRP A 249 1.54 -7.39 7.60
CA TRP A 249 2.57 -8.15 6.88
C TRP A 249 3.59 -8.77 7.84
N LEU A 250 4.18 -7.99 8.74
CA LEU A 250 5.18 -8.49 9.70
C LEU A 250 4.63 -9.58 10.62
N ILE A 251 3.38 -9.45 11.06
CA ILE A 251 2.77 -10.35 12.04
C ILE A 251 2.24 -11.64 11.40
N ASN A 252 1.73 -11.56 10.17
CA ASN A 252 0.97 -12.67 9.57
C ASN A 252 1.68 -13.36 8.40
N ASP A 253 2.78 -12.83 7.87
CA ASP A 253 3.53 -13.49 6.80
C ASP A 253 4.39 -14.62 7.37
N GLN A 254 4.06 -15.86 6.98
CA GLN A 254 4.71 -17.07 7.47
C GLN A 254 6.21 -17.11 7.22
N ARG A 255 6.71 -16.37 6.22
CA ARG A 255 8.15 -16.33 5.88
C ARG A 255 8.98 -15.53 6.91
N ILE A 256 8.31 -14.73 7.75
CA ILE A 256 8.92 -13.88 8.78
C ILE A 256 8.21 -14.03 10.14
N ALA A 257 7.52 -15.15 10.37
CA ALA A 257 6.60 -15.38 11.49
C ALA A 257 7.23 -15.33 12.90
N ASN A 258 8.56 -15.26 13.00
CA ASN A 258 9.26 -15.23 14.29
C ASN A 258 9.42 -13.81 14.86
N ILE A 259 8.98 -12.79 14.13
CA ILE A 259 9.12 -11.40 14.57
C ILE A 259 7.93 -11.00 15.43
N ARG A 260 8.23 -10.44 16.60
CA ARG A 260 7.27 -9.70 17.42
C ARG A 260 7.65 -8.22 17.38
N PRO A 261 7.07 -7.42 16.47
CA PRO A 261 7.50 -6.03 16.31
C PRO A 261 7.11 -5.18 17.53
N SER A 262 7.94 -4.18 17.82
CA SER A 262 7.62 -3.08 18.73
C SER A 262 6.96 -1.96 17.94
N ALA A 263 5.67 -1.71 18.16
CA ALA A 263 4.92 -0.65 17.49
C ALA A 263 4.78 0.58 18.39
N LEU A 264 5.34 1.70 17.94
CA LEU A 264 5.31 2.98 18.65
C LEU A 264 4.59 4.04 17.80
N GLY A 265 3.79 4.89 18.43
CA GLY A 265 3.10 5.97 17.71
C GLY A 265 1.95 5.48 16.81
N PHE A 266 1.35 4.35 17.18
CA PHE A 266 0.13 3.81 16.56
C PHE A 266 -1.07 4.05 17.47
N GLY A 267 -2.11 4.68 16.94
CA GLY A 267 -3.36 4.87 17.68
C GLY A 267 -4.41 5.65 16.91
N TYR A 268 -5.66 5.22 17.06
CA TYR A 268 -6.81 6.02 16.66
C TYR A 268 -7.17 7.01 17.77
N ASN A 269 -7.23 8.30 17.45
CA ASN A 269 -7.83 9.29 18.33
C ASN A 269 -9.09 9.87 17.67
N PRO A 270 -10.31 9.42 18.05
CA PRO A 270 -11.55 9.90 17.47
C PRO A 270 -11.82 11.39 17.75
N THR A 271 -11.22 11.96 18.79
CA THR A 271 -11.35 13.37 19.16
C THR A 271 -10.30 14.22 18.42
N GLN A 272 -10.41 14.31 17.09
CA GLN A 272 -9.54 15.18 16.28
C GLN A 272 -9.85 16.68 16.51
N GLN A 273 -9.44 17.19 17.67
CA GLN A 273 -9.10 18.62 17.86
C GLN A 273 -7.58 18.84 18.00
N SER A 274 -6.79 17.76 18.09
CA SER A 274 -5.33 17.80 18.24
C SER A 274 -4.60 17.35 16.98
N ARG A 275 -3.31 17.73 16.87
CA ARG A 275 -2.35 17.39 15.81
C ARG A 275 -2.45 15.90 15.45
N TYR A 276 -2.56 15.59 14.15
CA TYR A 276 -2.64 14.19 13.66
C TYR A 276 -1.26 13.61 13.30
N HIS A 277 -0.33 14.46 12.83
CA HIS A 277 1.00 14.06 12.42
C HIS A 277 2.10 14.86 13.12
N ILE A 278 3.20 14.19 13.49
CA ILE A 278 4.43 14.85 13.99
C ILE A 278 4.91 15.96 13.06
N GLN A 279 4.78 15.76 11.74
CA GLN A 279 5.33 16.68 10.75
C GLN A 279 4.59 18.02 10.66
N ASN A 280 3.26 18.03 10.58
CA ASN A 280 2.48 19.23 10.28
C ASN A 280 1.08 19.15 10.90
N ASP A 281 0.68 20.21 11.59
CA ASP A 281 -0.62 20.38 12.24
C ASP A 281 -1.79 20.43 11.24
N VAL A 282 -1.53 20.71 9.97
CA VAL A 282 -2.55 20.85 8.91
C VAL A 282 -2.98 19.50 8.32
N HIS A 283 -2.12 18.47 8.39
CA HIS A 283 -2.47 17.17 7.82
C HIS A 283 -3.56 16.48 8.65
N LYS A 284 -4.58 15.96 7.97
CA LYS A 284 -5.69 15.20 8.58
C LYS A 284 -5.64 13.75 8.17
N ALA A 285 -6.21 12.89 9.01
CA ALA A 285 -6.43 11.49 8.66
C ALA A 285 -7.27 11.40 7.39
N THR A 286 -6.85 10.57 6.44
CA THR A 286 -7.66 10.31 5.24
C THR A 286 -8.89 9.51 5.63
N SER A 287 -10.06 9.88 5.12
CA SER A 287 -11.32 9.18 5.37
C SER A 287 -11.40 7.77 4.76
N ARG A 288 -10.49 7.44 3.84
CA ARG A 288 -10.49 6.16 3.11
C ARG A 288 -10.15 4.92 3.94
N HIS A 289 -9.65 5.11 5.16
CA HIS A 289 -9.19 4.03 6.03
C HIS A 289 -10.23 3.79 7.12
N ASN A 290 -10.46 2.53 7.46
CA ASN A 290 -11.29 2.16 8.60
C ASN A 290 -10.44 2.18 9.90
N TRP A 291 -10.13 3.38 10.38
CA TRP A 291 -9.23 3.59 11.53
C TRP A 291 -9.67 2.87 12.80
N ARG A 292 -11.00 2.75 12.99
CA ARG A 292 -11.56 2.02 14.12
C ARG A 292 -11.25 0.54 14.03
N ALA A 293 -11.51 -0.09 12.89
CA ALA A 293 -11.20 -1.50 12.69
C ALA A 293 -9.69 -1.78 12.77
N GLU A 294 -8.84 -0.88 12.24
CA GLU A 294 -7.38 -1.00 12.39
C GLU A 294 -6.97 -1.02 13.87
N GLN A 295 -7.51 -0.12 14.67
CA GLN A 295 -7.24 -0.05 16.11
C GLN A 295 -7.72 -1.32 16.84
N GLU A 296 -8.92 -1.80 16.56
CA GLU A 296 -9.49 -3.02 17.16
C GLU A 296 -8.62 -4.26 16.87
N VAL A 297 -8.10 -4.38 15.66
CA VAL A 297 -7.19 -5.47 15.28
C VAL A 297 -5.81 -5.31 15.95
N ILE A 298 -5.25 -4.11 16.01
CA ILE A 298 -3.98 -3.84 16.71
C ILE A 298 -4.08 -4.18 18.21
N GLU A 299 -5.18 -3.82 18.85
CA GLU A 299 -5.46 -4.18 20.24
C GLU A 299 -5.54 -5.70 20.43
N THR A 300 -6.16 -6.40 19.47
CA THR A 300 -6.21 -7.86 19.47
C THR A 300 -4.81 -8.47 19.36
N TRP A 301 -3.95 -7.99 18.47
CA TRP A 301 -2.57 -8.45 18.37
C TRP A 301 -1.75 -8.18 19.63
N THR A 302 -2.00 -7.06 20.30
CA THR A 302 -1.37 -6.72 21.58
C THR A 302 -1.77 -7.72 22.66
N LYS A 303 -3.08 -8.00 22.80
CA LYS A 303 -3.61 -8.99 23.76
C LYS A 303 -3.10 -10.41 23.48
N GLN A 304 -2.90 -10.75 22.21
CA GLN A 304 -2.35 -12.04 21.77
C GLN A 304 -0.81 -12.11 21.88
N SER A 305 -0.13 -11.08 22.40
CA SER A 305 1.33 -11.01 22.47
C SER A 305 2.04 -11.15 21.12
N LYS A 306 1.36 -10.81 20.02
CA LYS A 306 1.93 -10.74 18.67
C LYS A 306 2.60 -9.39 18.37
N LEU A 307 2.31 -8.38 19.18
CA LEU A 307 2.77 -7.01 19.03
C LEU A 307 3.20 -6.47 20.40
N ASN A 308 4.37 -5.85 20.48
CA ASN A 308 4.76 -5.02 21.61
C ASN A 308 4.30 -3.59 21.34
N ARG A 309 3.13 -3.21 21.87
CA ARG A 309 2.64 -1.84 21.70
C ARG A 309 3.15 -0.96 22.85
N LEU A 310 3.80 0.14 22.48
CA LEU A 310 4.35 1.14 23.41
C LEU A 310 3.77 2.52 23.11
#